data_AF-A0A257XHV7-F1
#
_entry.id   AF-A0A257XHV7-F1
#
_cell.length_a   1.000
_cell.length_b   1.000
_cell.length_c   1.000
_cell.angle_alpha   90.00
_cell.angle_beta   90.00
_cell.angle_gamma   90.00
#
_symmetry.space_group_name_H-M   'P 1'
#
loop_
_entity.id
_entity.type
_entity.pdbx_description
1 polymer ?
#
loop_
_entity_poly.entity_id
_entity_poly.type
_entity_poly.pdbx_seq_one_letter_code
_entity_poly.pdbx_strand_id
1 'polypeptide(L)'
;QRLASGPLVEYPGAPSGECVPRAGNASGGGQPGAALRCSPGGENDYCYIIIQPQGWAPLMRLIGRRDLIDDQRFASHEARAQRLEACFGVIETWTRQRTKFDVMKALKAIDVPCGPILSTKDIMEDRSLYERGFLVEVPHPERGTYVTVASPIRLSDNDVPVERAPLLGEHTDEVLAWIGYGTDDIANMRATGAV
;
A
#
# COMPACT_ATOMS: atom_id res chain seq x y z
N GLN A 1 -13.66 13.42 -19.35
CA GLN A 1 -14.54 13.53 -18.16
C GLN A 1 -14.16 14.73 -17.28
N ARG A 2 -12.94 14.84 -16.70
CA ARG A 2 -12.59 15.97 -15.79
C ARG A 2 -12.57 17.37 -16.41
N LEU A 3 -12.24 17.52 -17.69
CA LEU A 3 -12.24 18.84 -18.36
C LEU A 3 -13.62 19.52 -18.38
N ALA A 4 -14.70 18.75 -18.28
CA ALA A 4 -16.07 19.27 -18.28
C ALA A 4 -16.63 19.52 -16.87
N SER A 5 -16.05 18.91 -15.83
CA SER A 5 -16.60 18.89 -14.46
C SER A 5 -15.95 19.89 -13.51
N GLY A 6 -14.91 20.59 -13.96
CA GLY A 6 -14.16 21.54 -13.14
C GLY A 6 -13.27 20.86 -12.07
N PRO A 7 -12.63 21.65 -11.20
CA PRO A 7 -11.77 21.15 -10.14
C PRO A 7 -12.57 20.36 -9.08
N LEU A 8 -11.92 19.37 -8.45
CA LEU A 8 -12.51 18.62 -7.34
C LEU A 8 -12.71 19.54 -6.14
N VAL A 9 -13.96 19.73 -5.72
CA VAL A 9 -14.31 20.49 -4.50
C VAL A 9 -13.99 19.73 -3.21
N GLU A 10 -13.78 18.42 -3.34
CA GLU A 10 -13.51 17.50 -2.23
C GLU A 10 -12.03 17.48 -1.83
N TYR A 11 -11.18 18.15 -2.60
CA TYR A 11 -9.74 18.23 -2.32
C TYR A 11 -9.50 19.20 -1.14
N PRO A 12 -8.88 18.77 -0.03
CA PRO A 12 -8.60 19.64 1.10
C PRO A 12 -7.72 20.82 0.68
N GLY A 13 -8.12 22.04 1.04
CA GLY A 13 -7.45 23.26 0.60
C GLY A 13 -7.75 23.58 -0.86
N ALA A 14 -9.02 23.87 -1.15
CA ALA A 14 -9.54 24.26 -2.46
C ALA A 14 -8.51 25.09 -3.24
N PRO A 15 -8.23 24.76 -4.52
CA PRO A 15 -7.09 25.30 -5.25
C PRO A 15 -7.20 26.83 -5.32
N SER A 16 -6.44 27.51 -4.45
CA SER A 16 -6.41 28.96 -4.38
C SER A 16 -5.30 29.55 -5.27
N GLY A 17 -4.84 28.79 -6.26
CA GLY A 17 -3.73 29.16 -7.15
C GLY A 17 -3.81 28.46 -8.50
N GLU A 18 -2.84 28.77 -9.37
CA GLU A 18 -2.81 28.31 -10.78
C GLU A 18 -2.54 26.80 -10.92
N CYS A 19 -2.06 26.14 -9.86
CA CYS A 19 -1.69 24.73 -9.86
C CYS A 19 -2.33 23.99 -8.66
N VAL A 20 -2.54 22.68 -8.81
CA VAL A 20 -3.02 21.81 -7.72
C VAL A 20 -1.99 21.76 -6.58
N PRO A 21 -2.35 22.08 -5.32
CA PRO A 21 -1.41 22.09 -4.21
C PRO A 21 -1.17 20.69 -3.62
N ARG A 22 -0.11 20.55 -2.82
CA ARG A 22 0.08 19.38 -1.94
C ARG A 22 -1.00 19.38 -0.85
N ALA A 23 -1.62 18.23 -0.57
CA ALA A 23 -2.64 18.08 0.47
C ALA A 23 -2.33 16.97 1.49
N GLY A 24 -1.04 16.67 1.70
CA GLY A 24 -0.60 15.67 2.66
C GLY A 24 -1.21 14.29 2.38
N ASN A 25 -1.92 13.73 3.38
CA ASN A 25 -2.52 12.39 3.32
C ASN A 25 -3.97 12.37 2.79
N ALA A 26 -4.42 13.45 2.16
CA ALA A 26 -5.72 13.48 1.51
C ALA A 26 -5.84 12.36 0.45
N SER A 27 -7.03 11.78 0.31
CA SER A 27 -7.28 10.65 -0.61
C SER A 27 -7.14 10.99 -2.10
N GLY A 28 -7.28 12.27 -2.46
CA GLY A 28 -7.18 12.76 -3.84
C GLY A 28 -8.36 12.35 -4.76
N GLY A 29 -9.38 11.69 -4.21
CA GLY A 29 -10.57 11.22 -4.93
C GLY A 29 -11.88 11.77 -4.35
N GLY A 30 -12.99 11.11 -4.68
CA GLY A 30 -14.34 11.55 -4.30
C GLY A 30 -14.81 11.10 -2.92
N GLN A 31 -13.90 10.74 -2.01
CA GLN A 31 -14.23 10.38 -0.63
C GLN A 31 -13.08 10.82 0.29
N PRO A 32 -13.31 11.65 1.31
CA PRO A 32 -12.27 12.12 2.20
C PRO A 32 -11.57 10.99 2.95
N GLY A 33 -10.23 11.02 2.99
CA GLY A 33 -9.41 10.06 3.74
C GLY A 33 -8.21 10.73 4.39
N ALA A 34 -7.74 10.14 5.49
CA ALA A 34 -6.56 10.58 6.22
C ALA A 34 -5.87 9.42 6.96
N ALA A 35 -4.57 9.56 7.19
CA ALA A 35 -3.80 8.67 8.07
C ALA A 35 -3.91 9.17 9.53
N LEU A 36 -4.49 8.36 10.41
CA LEU A 36 -4.70 8.70 11.82
C LEU A 36 -3.78 7.89 12.73
N ARG A 37 -3.25 8.53 13.77
CA ARG A 37 -2.36 7.91 14.75
C ARG A 37 -3.07 6.81 15.53
N CYS A 38 -2.34 5.74 15.77
CA CYS A 38 -2.74 4.61 16.59
C CYS A 38 -1.77 4.45 17.77
N SER A 39 -2.15 3.64 18.75
CA SER A 39 -1.25 3.16 19.80
C SER A 39 -0.30 2.08 19.21
N PRO A 40 0.94 1.92 19.73
CA PRO A 40 1.60 2.73 20.77
C PRO A 40 2.16 4.08 20.30
N GLY A 41 2.07 4.42 19.01
CA GLY A 41 2.46 5.73 18.49
C GLY A 41 3.86 5.78 17.87
N GLY A 42 4.37 4.63 17.42
CA GLY A 42 5.56 4.52 16.61
C GLY A 42 5.36 5.02 15.17
N GLU A 43 6.44 4.96 14.39
CA GLU A 43 6.52 5.55 13.04
C GLU A 43 5.48 4.99 12.06
N ASN A 44 5.09 3.72 12.23
CA ASN A 44 4.11 3.03 11.39
C ASN A 44 2.79 2.71 12.14
N ASP A 45 2.59 3.27 13.34
CA ASP A 45 1.36 3.07 14.12
C ASP A 45 0.28 4.05 13.68
N TYR A 46 -0.20 3.81 12.46
CA TYR A 46 -1.26 4.60 11.83
C TYR A 46 -2.25 3.69 11.11
N CYS A 47 -3.46 4.21 10.93
CA CYS A 47 -4.45 3.61 10.05
C CYS A 47 -4.96 4.68 9.08
N TYR A 48 -4.94 4.36 7.78
CA TYR A 48 -5.59 5.18 6.78
C TYR A 48 -7.09 4.89 6.81
N ILE A 49 -7.92 5.91 7.00
CA ILE A 49 -9.37 5.78 7.18
C ILE A 49 -10.08 6.70 6.19
N ILE A 50 -11.13 6.18 5.54
CA ILE A 50 -11.97 6.92 4.59
C ILE A 50 -13.35 7.16 5.22
N ILE A 51 -13.84 8.39 5.15
CA ILE A 51 -15.18 8.75 5.59
C ILE A 51 -16.11 8.75 4.39
N GLN A 52 -16.91 7.70 4.25
CA GLN A 52 -18.00 7.64 3.28
C GLN A 52 -19.33 8.13 3.90
N PRO A 53 -20.26 8.72 3.12
CA PRO A 53 -21.56 9.15 3.63
C PRO A 53 -22.29 8.09 4.44
N GLN A 54 -22.37 6.85 3.94
CA GLN A 54 -23.01 5.72 4.61
C GLN A 54 -22.25 5.24 5.87
N GLY A 55 -20.94 5.51 5.94
CA GLY A 55 -20.09 5.09 7.05
C GLY A 55 -20.13 6.02 8.26
N TRP A 56 -20.62 7.26 8.12
CA TRP A 56 -20.58 8.27 9.19
C TRP A 56 -21.32 7.82 10.46
N ALA A 57 -22.59 7.46 10.34
CA ALA A 57 -23.40 7.11 11.50
C ALA A 57 -22.91 5.83 12.21
N PRO A 58 -22.58 4.72 11.51
CA PRO A 58 -21.93 3.56 12.11
C PRO A 58 -20.62 3.91 12.83
N LEU A 59 -19.77 4.72 12.21
CA LEU A 59 -18.49 5.12 12.79
C LEU A 59 -18.67 5.92 14.08
N MET A 60 -19.55 6.93 14.06
CA MET A 60 -19.85 7.74 15.25
C MET A 60 -20.45 6.89 16.38
N ARG A 61 -21.27 5.88 16.07
CA ARG A 61 -21.75 4.91 17.07
C ARG A 61 -20.61 4.10 17.68
N LEU A 62 -19.69 3.59 16.86
CA LEU A 62 -18.56 2.78 17.29
C LEU A 62 -17.61 3.55 18.20
N ILE A 63 -17.32 4.81 17.87
CA ILE A 63 -16.36 5.64 18.63
C ILE A 63 -17.00 6.38 19.82
N GLY A 64 -18.29 6.13 20.10
CA GLY A 64 -18.99 6.74 21.23
C GLY A 64 -19.42 8.19 21.05
N ARG A 65 -19.50 8.67 19.80
CA ARG A 65 -19.86 10.07 19.44
C ARG A 65 -21.18 10.17 18.70
N ARG A 66 -22.20 9.48 19.24
CA ARG A 66 -23.57 9.49 18.67
C ARG A 66 -24.16 10.88 18.55
N ASP A 67 -23.71 11.81 19.40
CA ASP A 67 -24.07 13.23 19.37
C ASP A 67 -23.74 13.91 18.04
N LEU A 68 -22.74 13.42 17.29
CA LEU A 68 -22.32 14.00 16.01
C LEU A 68 -23.05 13.44 14.78
N ILE A 69 -23.96 12.48 14.96
CA ILE A 69 -24.68 11.85 13.83
C ILE A 69 -25.63 12.87 13.20
N ASP A 70 -26.47 13.50 14.03
CA ASP A 70 -27.52 14.43 13.61
C ASP A 70 -27.16 15.91 13.89
N ASP A 71 -25.95 16.18 14.40
CA ASP A 71 -25.46 17.55 14.59
C ASP A 71 -25.39 18.25 13.24
N GLN A 72 -26.07 19.39 13.10
CA GLN A 72 -26.15 20.15 11.85
C GLN A 72 -24.77 20.51 11.26
N ARG A 73 -23.73 20.59 12.10
CA ARG A 73 -22.35 20.85 11.68
C ARG A 73 -21.70 19.65 10.96
N PHE A 74 -22.25 18.45 11.12
CA PHE A 74 -21.69 17.20 10.61
C PHE A 74 -22.71 16.30 9.90
N ALA A 75 -24.01 16.63 9.90
CA ALA A 75 -25.06 15.73 9.41
C ALA A 75 -24.96 15.47 7.90
N SER A 76 -24.59 16.47 7.10
CA SER A 76 -24.46 16.35 5.64
C SER A 76 -23.01 16.10 5.19
N HIS A 77 -22.84 15.59 3.97
CA HIS A 77 -21.53 15.42 3.36
C HIS A 77 -20.80 16.76 3.20
N GLU A 78 -21.50 17.79 2.72
CA GLU A 78 -20.98 19.14 2.51
C GLU A 78 -20.55 19.79 3.83
N ALA A 79 -21.34 19.60 4.89
CA ALA A 79 -21.02 20.11 6.22
C ALA A 79 -19.70 19.52 6.77
N ARG A 80 -19.51 18.21 6.55
CA ARG A 80 -18.27 17.48 6.90
C ARG A 80 -17.09 17.86 6.00
N ALA A 81 -17.31 18.03 4.70
CA ALA A 81 -16.25 18.40 3.75
C ALA A 81 -15.57 19.72 4.11
N GLN A 82 -16.32 20.67 4.69
CA GLN A 82 -15.77 21.92 5.21
C GLN A 82 -15.04 21.79 6.55
N ARG A 83 -15.11 20.62 7.21
CA ARG A 83 -14.68 20.37 8.59
C ARG A 83 -13.93 19.04 8.72
N LEU A 84 -13.22 18.62 7.68
CA LEU A 84 -12.54 17.32 7.65
C LEU A 84 -11.53 17.16 8.79
N GLU A 85 -10.78 18.22 9.12
CA GLU A 85 -9.85 18.20 10.25
C GLU A 85 -10.56 17.89 11.57
N ALA A 86 -11.72 18.50 11.82
CA ALA A 86 -12.51 18.20 13.02
C ALA A 86 -13.09 16.78 13.00
N CYS A 87 -13.55 16.30 11.83
CA CYS A 87 -14.06 14.94 11.67
C CYS A 87 -12.97 13.91 12.00
N PHE A 88 -11.81 14.05 11.36
CA PHE A 88 -10.68 13.14 11.57
C PHE A 88 -10.06 13.28 12.96
N GLY A 89 -10.03 14.49 13.55
CA GLY A 89 -9.59 14.70 14.91
C GLY A 89 -10.42 13.93 15.93
N VAL A 90 -11.75 13.91 15.77
CA VAL A 90 -12.64 13.11 16.64
C VAL A 90 -12.36 11.61 16.48
N ILE A 91 -12.20 11.12 15.25
CA ILE A 91 -11.88 9.70 15.01
C ILE A 91 -10.50 9.35 15.59
N GLU A 92 -9.52 10.25 15.47
CA GLU A 92 -8.15 10.03 15.95
C GLU A 92 -8.09 9.90 17.48
N THR A 93 -8.97 10.57 18.23
CA THR A 93 -9.05 10.36 19.69
C THR A 93 -9.33 8.91 20.06
N TRP A 94 -10.07 8.19 19.22
CA TRP A 94 -10.41 6.79 19.40
C TRP A 94 -9.33 5.86 18.86
N THR A 95 -8.71 6.17 17.71
CA THR A 95 -7.65 5.32 17.13
C THR A 95 -6.38 5.35 17.96
N ARG A 96 -6.00 6.49 18.55
CA ARG A 96 -4.79 6.64 19.39
C ARG A 96 -4.76 5.75 20.63
N GLN A 97 -5.90 5.19 21.02
CA GLN A 97 -6.02 4.28 22.17
C GLN A 97 -5.90 2.80 21.77
N ARG A 98 -5.74 2.49 20.49
CA ARG A 98 -5.84 1.13 19.92
C ARG A 98 -4.70 0.87 18.96
N THR A 99 -4.32 -0.39 18.80
CA THR A 99 -3.34 -0.74 17.76
C THR A 99 -3.94 -0.55 16.38
N LYS A 100 -3.10 -0.32 15.36
CA LYS A 100 -3.55 -0.18 13.97
C LYS A 100 -4.36 -1.40 13.47
N PHE A 101 -4.06 -2.60 13.97
CA PHE A 101 -4.79 -3.82 13.64
C PHE A 101 -6.14 -3.91 14.36
N ASP A 102 -6.24 -3.47 15.62
CA ASP A 102 -7.52 -3.38 16.33
C ASP A 102 -8.46 -2.35 15.68
N VAL A 103 -7.91 -1.22 15.27
CA VAL A 103 -8.62 -0.20 14.48
C VAL A 103 -9.17 -0.82 13.20
N MET A 104 -8.31 -1.46 12.39
CA MET A 104 -8.72 -2.12 11.15
C MET A 104 -9.83 -3.14 11.39
N LYS A 105 -9.69 -4.00 12.41
CA LYS A 105 -10.66 -5.05 12.74
C LYS A 105 -12.03 -4.46 13.10
N ALA A 106 -12.06 -3.43 13.94
CA ALA A 106 -13.29 -2.81 14.40
C ALA A 106 -14.00 -2.01 13.29
N LEU A 107 -13.24 -1.30 12.46
CA LEU A 107 -13.79 -0.54 11.33
C LEU A 107 -14.27 -1.44 10.20
N LYS A 108 -13.56 -2.54 9.91
CA LYS A 108 -14.00 -3.56 8.96
C LYS A 108 -15.35 -4.18 9.35
N ALA A 109 -15.60 -4.38 10.64
CA ALA A 109 -16.86 -4.95 11.13
C ALA A 109 -18.09 -4.05 10.90
N ILE A 110 -17.88 -2.79 10.53
CA ILE A 110 -18.94 -1.81 10.23
C ILE A 110 -18.82 -1.26 8.80
N ASP A 111 -18.11 -1.96 7.92
CA ASP A 111 -17.90 -1.59 6.51
C ASP A 111 -17.30 -0.18 6.30
N VAL A 112 -16.48 0.29 7.23
CA VAL A 112 -15.72 1.53 7.07
C VAL A 112 -14.38 1.20 6.39
N PRO A 113 -14.10 1.75 5.19
CA PRO A 113 -12.85 1.47 4.49
C PRO A 113 -11.66 2.01 5.27
N CYS A 114 -10.74 1.12 5.60
CA CYS A 114 -9.53 1.45 6.32
C CYS A 114 -8.41 0.45 6.03
N GLY A 115 -7.17 0.85 6.30
CA GLY A 115 -6.01 -0.02 6.21
C GLY A 115 -4.92 0.40 7.19
N PRO A 116 -4.29 -0.53 7.93
CA PRO A 116 -3.14 -0.20 8.75
C PRO A 116 -1.97 0.23 7.85
N ILE A 117 -1.19 1.20 8.28
CA ILE A 117 0.08 1.51 7.61
C ILE A 117 1.07 0.41 7.99
N LEU A 118 1.37 -0.47 7.03
CA LEU A 118 2.29 -1.58 7.23
C LEU A 118 3.73 -1.09 7.05
N SER A 119 4.57 -1.39 8.04
CA SER A 119 6.01 -1.29 7.89
C SER A 119 6.54 -2.40 6.99
N THR A 120 7.77 -2.27 6.50
CA THR A 120 8.43 -3.38 5.79
C THR A 120 8.52 -4.63 6.67
N LYS A 121 8.71 -4.49 7.99
CA LYS A 121 8.72 -5.63 8.91
C LYS A 121 7.36 -6.33 8.94
N ASP A 122 6.27 -5.57 9.07
CA ASP A 122 4.91 -6.15 9.05
C ASP A 122 4.67 -6.93 7.75
N ILE A 123 5.07 -6.36 6.60
CA ILE A 123 4.95 -7.01 5.29
C ILE A 123 5.76 -8.30 5.23
N MET A 124 7.02 -8.26 5.68
CA MET A 124 7.93 -9.40 5.63
C MET A 124 7.52 -10.54 6.58
N GLU A 125 6.82 -10.22 7.66
CA GLU A 125 6.35 -11.19 8.65
C GLU A 125 4.95 -11.76 8.33
N ASP A 126 4.15 -11.08 7.51
CA ASP A 126 2.79 -11.50 7.12
C ASP A 126 2.80 -12.78 6.28
N ARG A 127 2.47 -13.90 6.94
CA ARG A 127 2.40 -15.22 6.30
C ARG A 127 1.37 -15.30 5.17
N SER A 128 0.31 -14.49 5.21
CA SER A 128 -0.69 -14.50 4.14
C SER A 128 -0.13 -14.01 2.81
N LEU A 129 0.92 -13.18 2.81
CA LEU A 129 1.60 -12.75 1.59
C LEU A 129 2.44 -13.87 0.98
N TYR A 130 2.96 -14.80 1.79
CA TYR A 130 3.67 -15.98 1.31
C TYR A 130 2.69 -17.04 0.80
N GLU A 131 1.60 -17.30 1.54
CA GLU A 131 0.55 -18.25 1.14
C GLU A 131 -0.11 -17.85 -0.18
N ARG A 132 -0.24 -16.54 -0.44
CA ARG A 132 -0.75 -16.00 -1.71
C ARG A 132 0.33 -15.84 -2.79
N GLY A 133 1.57 -16.21 -2.48
CA GLY A 133 2.73 -16.16 -3.36
C GLY A 133 3.19 -14.75 -3.74
N PHE A 134 2.80 -13.70 -3.02
CA PHE A 134 3.31 -12.34 -3.28
C PHE A 134 4.74 -12.19 -2.80
N LEU A 135 5.04 -12.74 -1.63
CA LEU A 135 6.41 -12.88 -1.13
C LEU A 135 6.84 -14.33 -1.30
N VAL A 136 8.04 -14.52 -1.81
CA VAL A 136 8.61 -15.85 -2.07
C VAL A 136 10.03 -15.93 -1.54
N GLU A 137 10.35 -17.07 -0.95
CA GLU A 137 11.69 -17.41 -0.48
C GLU A 137 12.45 -18.12 -1.60
N VAL A 138 13.61 -17.57 -1.98
CA VAL A 138 14.41 -18.03 -3.11
C VAL A 138 15.79 -18.44 -2.60
N PRO A 139 16.21 -19.70 -2.77
CA PRO A 139 17.55 -20.14 -2.40
C PRO A 139 18.59 -19.56 -3.35
N HIS A 140 19.67 -18.98 -2.82
CA HIS A 140 20.80 -18.48 -3.60
C HIS A 140 22.10 -19.18 -3.19
N PRO A 141 22.94 -19.64 -4.14
CA PRO A 141 24.12 -20.46 -3.85
C PRO A 141 25.14 -19.79 -2.92
N GLU A 142 25.31 -18.47 -3.01
CA GLU A 142 26.31 -17.75 -2.18
C GLU A 142 25.73 -17.00 -0.97
N ARG A 143 24.44 -16.67 -1.00
CA ARG A 143 23.80 -15.77 -0.02
C ARG A 143 22.93 -16.52 0.98
N GLY A 144 22.59 -17.78 0.69
CA GLY A 144 21.49 -18.47 1.35
C GLY A 144 20.14 -18.00 0.82
N THR A 145 19.06 -18.38 1.50
CA THR A 145 17.71 -18.01 1.10
C THR A 145 17.46 -16.51 1.30
N TYR A 146 16.85 -15.86 0.31
CA TYR A 146 16.38 -14.48 0.40
C TYR A 146 14.91 -14.38 0.01
N VAL A 147 14.23 -13.32 0.45
CA VAL A 147 12.83 -13.05 0.08
C VAL A 147 12.79 -12.04 -1.05
N THR A 148 11.90 -12.25 -2.01
CA THR A 148 11.58 -11.29 -3.07
C THR A 148 10.08 -11.21 -3.32
N VAL A 149 9.66 -10.19 -4.08
CA VAL A 149 8.28 -10.01 -4.53
C VAL A 149 8.10 -10.75 -5.85
N ALA A 150 7.09 -11.62 -5.93
CA ALA A 150 6.72 -12.30 -7.16
C ALA A 150 5.89 -11.41 -8.09
N SER A 151 5.54 -11.91 -9.27
CA SER A 151 4.59 -11.22 -10.15
C SER A 151 3.29 -10.89 -9.39
N PRO A 152 2.80 -9.63 -9.45
CA PRO A 152 1.52 -9.28 -8.84
C PRO A 152 0.32 -9.79 -9.67
N ILE A 153 0.56 -10.21 -10.91
CA ILE A 153 -0.46 -10.74 -11.82
C ILE A 153 -0.63 -12.23 -11.54
N ARG A 154 -1.88 -12.66 -11.37
CA ARG A 154 -2.27 -14.07 -11.24
C ARG A 154 -3.08 -14.48 -12.45
N LEU A 155 -2.59 -15.50 -13.15
CA LEU A 155 -3.26 -16.12 -14.29
C LEU A 155 -3.68 -17.52 -13.85
N SER A 156 -4.94 -17.90 -14.06
CA SER A 156 -5.46 -19.20 -13.61
C SER A 156 -4.73 -20.39 -14.22
N ASP A 157 -4.20 -20.21 -15.43
CA ASP A 157 -3.65 -21.28 -16.26
C ASP A 157 -2.14 -21.11 -16.51
N ASN A 158 -1.50 -20.12 -15.87
CA ASN A 158 -0.08 -19.87 -16.04
C ASN A 158 0.56 -19.44 -14.72
N ASP A 159 1.40 -20.31 -14.19
CA ASP A 159 2.23 -20.04 -13.03
C ASP A 159 3.66 -19.71 -13.50
N VAL A 160 4.19 -18.58 -13.05
CA VAL A 160 5.55 -18.14 -13.37
C VAL A 160 6.38 -18.26 -12.10
N PRO A 161 7.17 -19.35 -11.95
CA PRO A 161 7.98 -19.54 -10.77
C PRO A 161 9.05 -18.46 -10.68
N VAL A 162 9.32 -18.01 -9.45
CA VAL A 162 10.39 -17.06 -9.20
C VAL A 162 11.64 -17.84 -8.84
N GLU A 163 12.67 -17.68 -9.66
CA GLU A 163 13.97 -18.30 -9.45
C GLU A 163 15.02 -17.27 -9.04
N ARG A 164 16.19 -17.74 -8.61
CA ARG A 164 17.30 -16.87 -8.25
C ARG A 164 17.84 -16.13 -9.47
N ALA A 165 18.46 -14.98 -9.23
CA ALA A 165 19.31 -14.36 -10.23
C ALA A 165 20.54 -15.25 -10.54
N PRO A 166 21.06 -15.20 -11.78
CA PRO A 166 22.30 -15.89 -12.13
C PRO A 166 23.52 -15.22 -11.49
N LEU A 167 24.56 -16.01 -11.23
CA LEU A 167 25.88 -15.50 -10.89
C LEU A 167 26.52 -14.80 -12.10
N LEU A 168 27.53 -13.98 -11.83
CA LEU A 168 28.31 -13.34 -12.88
C LEU A 168 28.96 -14.40 -13.78
N GLY A 169 28.60 -14.39 -15.06
CA GLY A 169 29.15 -15.32 -16.07
C GLY A 169 28.66 -16.77 -15.95
N GLU A 170 27.63 -17.04 -15.16
CA GLU A 170 27.13 -18.41 -14.91
C GLU A 170 26.78 -19.17 -16.20
N HIS A 171 26.16 -18.48 -17.15
CA HIS A 171 25.69 -19.06 -18.41
C HIS A 171 26.58 -18.69 -19.61
N THR A 172 27.78 -18.14 -19.38
CA THR A 172 28.66 -17.68 -20.48
C THR A 172 28.95 -18.81 -21.47
N ASP A 173 29.43 -19.96 -20.99
CA ASP A 173 29.82 -21.07 -21.86
C ASP A 173 28.60 -21.71 -22.52
N GLU A 174 27.49 -21.81 -21.78
CA GLU A 174 26.21 -22.32 -22.29
C GLU A 174 25.71 -21.50 -23.48
N VAL A 175 25.69 -20.17 -23.35
CA VAL A 175 25.22 -19.26 -24.40
C VAL A 175 26.18 -19.24 -25.58
N LEU A 176 27.50 -19.24 -25.35
CA LEU A 176 28.50 -19.30 -26.43
C LEU A 176 28.38 -20.59 -27.24
N ALA A 177 28.20 -21.73 -26.57
CA ALA A 177 27.94 -23.00 -27.25
C ALA A 177 26.61 -22.97 -28.01
N TRP A 178 25.55 -22.39 -27.42
CA TRP A 178 24.24 -22.27 -28.07
C TRP A 178 24.28 -21.47 -29.37
N ILE A 179 25.13 -20.44 -29.46
CA ILE A 179 25.32 -19.64 -30.68
C ILE A 179 26.40 -20.19 -31.64
N GLY A 180 26.98 -21.36 -31.35
CA GLY A 180 27.79 -22.12 -32.30
C GLY A 180 29.32 -22.06 -32.10
N TYR A 181 29.82 -21.53 -30.97
CA TYR A 181 31.25 -21.60 -30.67
C TYR A 181 31.65 -23.00 -30.19
N GLY A 182 32.81 -23.47 -30.67
CA GLY A 182 33.39 -24.73 -30.22
C GLY A 182 34.05 -24.60 -28.84
N THR A 183 34.33 -25.72 -28.19
CA THR A 183 34.99 -25.77 -26.88
C THR A 183 36.36 -25.07 -26.88
N ASP A 184 37.10 -25.18 -27.99
CA ASP A 184 38.44 -24.59 -28.13
C ASP A 184 38.37 -23.06 -28.26
N ASP A 185 37.37 -22.54 -28.99
CA ASP A 185 37.15 -21.10 -29.14
C ASP A 185 36.78 -20.47 -27.79
N ILE A 186 35.87 -21.12 -27.03
CA ILE A 186 35.45 -20.66 -25.70
C ILE A 186 36.64 -20.64 -24.74
N ALA A 187 37.46 -21.70 -24.73
CA ALA A 187 38.67 -21.75 -23.92
C ALA A 187 39.65 -20.62 -24.25
N ASN A 188 39.83 -20.29 -25.54
CA ASN A 188 40.67 -19.19 -25.98
C ASN A 188 40.09 -17.82 -25.56
N MET A 189 38.77 -17.62 -25.63
CA MET A 189 38.14 -16.38 -25.15
C MET A 189 38.36 -16.16 -23.65
N ARG A 190 38.27 -17.22 -22.84
CA ARG A 190 38.59 -17.15 -21.40
C ARG A 190 40.06 -16.84 -21.14
N ALA A 191 40.97 -17.49 -21.86
CA ALA A 191 42.40 -17.27 -21.70
C ALA A 191 42.84 -15.84 -22.07
N THR A 192 42.14 -15.22 -23.02
CA THR A 192 42.40 -13.85 -23.47
C THR A 192 41.64 -12.78 -22.69
N GLY A 193 40.74 -13.18 -21.77
CA GLY A 193 39.92 -12.26 -20.97
C GLY A 193 38.81 -11.58 -21.76
N ALA A 194 38.41 -12.14 -22.91
CA ALA A 194 37.25 -11.67 -23.67
C ALA A 194 35.92 -11.99 -22.96
N VAL A 195 35.90 -13.07 -22.17
CA VAL A 195 34.80 -13.54 -21.32
C VAL A 195 35.29 -14.11 -19.99
#